data_AF-A0AA38UB19-F1
#
_entry.id   AF-A0AA38UB19-F1
#
_cell.length_a   1.000
_cell.length_b   1.000
_cell.length_c   1.000
_cell.angle_alpha   90.00
_cell.angle_beta   90.00
_cell.angle_gamma   90.00
#
_symmetry.space_group_name_H-M   'P 1'
#
loop_
_entity.id
_entity.type
_entity.pdbx_description
1 polymer ?
#
loop_
_entity_poly.entity_id
_entity_poly.type
_entity_poly.pdbx_seq_one_letter_code
_entity_poly.pdbx_strand_id
1 'polypeptide(L)'
;MLLAISSFFVLFNFLQAVFAQDWYTVEWDATEFVSMSGDMIVPDLPTPGGTPYVWPGVQSGNGVLQAVLDGSSGVWWIGDGFYGTPSLPWGNGFNVNPGDTVHFTFTSASFLFPSGTTWTCTLSSGGQSASTTLDITGSTMNRFVETTFLFAIFAVELYSVDFNFGPITYKNIEITATTAASSWCGSTPHLGTYPFTVTGNVASGNTCAVSEIVQNSAD
;
A
#
# COMPACT_ATOMS: atom_id res chain seq x y z
N MET A 1 -42.83 3.69 -56.43
CA MET A 1 -41.39 3.37 -56.58
C MET A 1 -40.74 3.65 -55.23
N LEU A 2 -40.42 2.59 -54.49
CA LEU A 2 -39.78 2.63 -53.17
C LEU A 2 -38.35 3.17 -53.29
N LEU A 3 -37.90 3.96 -52.32
CA LEU A 3 -36.48 4.11 -52.00
C LEU A 3 -36.32 3.87 -50.50
N ALA A 4 -35.81 2.69 -50.18
CA ALA A 4 -35.36 2.32 -48.84
C ALA A 4 -33.99 2.96 -48.61
N ILE A 5 -33.86 3.78 -47.57
CA ILE A 5 -32.57 4.28 -47.08
C ILE A 5 -32.10 3.27 -46.04
N SER A 6 -31.11 2.45 -46.41
CA SER A 6 -30.51 1.46 -45.53
C SER A 6 -29.65 2.16 -44.48
N SER A 7 -29.96 1.93 -43.20
CA SER A 7 -29.18 2.37 -42.05
C SER A 7 -27.85 1.62 -41.98
N PHE A 8 -26.73 2.33 -41.87
CA PHE A 8 -25.41 1.75 -41.59
C PHE A 8 -25.05 2.07 -40.12
N PHE A 9 -25.37 1.15 -39.21
CA PHE A 9 -24.90 1.22 -37.82
C PHE A 9 -23.47 0.67 -37.76
N VAL A 10 -22.49 1.56 -37.60
CA VAL A 10 -21.10 1.17 -37.29
C VAL A 10 -21.03 0.90 -35.79
N LEU A 11 -21.00 -0.37 -35.39
CA LEU A 11 -20.62 -0.76 -34.02
C LEU A 11 -19.11 -0.51 -33.86
N PHE A 12 -18.75 0.64 -33.28
CA PHE A 12 -17.43 0.85 -32.71
C PHE A 12 -17.33 0.02 -31.41
N ASN A 13 -16.68 -1.13 -31.49
CA ASN A 13 -16.26 -1.86 -30.29
C ASN A 13 -15.10 -1.09 -29.64
N PHE A 14 -15.39 -0.37 -28.57
CA PHE A 14 -14.37 0.13 -27.65
C PHE A 14 -13.77 -1.08 -26.91
N LEU A 15 -12.67 -1.62 -27.41
CA LEU A 15 -11.79 -2.50 -26.64
C LEU A 15 -11.14 -1.62 -25.57
N GLN A 16 -11.65 -1.68 -24.33
CA GLN A 16 -10.90 -1.16 -23.20
C GLN A 16 -9.72 -2.10 -22.95
N ALA A 17 -8.51 -1.62 -23.19
CA ALA A 17 -7.30 -2.31 -22.81
C ALA A 17 -7.29 -2.41 -21.28
N VAL A 18 -7.46 -3.62 -20.75
CA VAL A 18 -7.18 -3.91 -19.34
C VAL A 18 -5.66 -4.02 -19.24
N PHE A 19 -5.02 -3.07 -18.58
CA PHE A 19 -3.59 -3.16 -18.30
C PHE A 19 -3.39 -4.17 -17.18
N ALA A 20 -2.55 -5.17 -17.43
CA ALA A 20 -2.11 -6.10 -16.38
C ALA A 20 -1.29 -5.33 -15.35
N GLN A 21 -1.48 -5.71 -14.10
CA GLN A 21 -0.83 -5.10 -12.98
C GLN A 21 0.26 -6.03 -12.47
N ASP A 22 1.47 -5.49 -12.30
CA ASP A 22 2.57 -6.20 -11.66
C ASP A 22 2.65 -5.82 -10.19
N TRP A 23 2.86 -6.82 -9.34
CA TRP A 23 2.89 -6.69 -7.89
C TRP A 23 4.18 -7.26 -7.33
N TYR A 24 4.85 -6.48 -6.49
CA TYR A 24 6.01 -6.89 -5.72
C TYR A 24 5.79 -6.52 -4.26
N THR A 25 5.60 -7.51 -3.39
CA THR A 25 5.18 -7.27 -2.00
C THR A 25 6.10 -7.93 -0.98
N VAL A 26 6.24 -7.29 0.19
CA VAL A 26 6.74 -7.94 1.41
C VAL A 26 5.66 -7.81 2.47
N GLU A 27 5.33 -8.91 3.13
CA GLU A 27 4.10 -9.04 3.91
C GLU A 27 4.35 -9.64 5.30
N TRP A 28 3.48 -9.30 6.26
CA TRP A 28 3.35 -9.97 7.56
C TRP A 28 1.90 -10.31 7.83
N ASP A 29 1.63 -11.53 8.32
CA ASP A 29 0.29 -11.99 8.70
C ASP A 29 0.18 -12.11 10.23
N ALA A 30 -0.82 -11.45 10.81
CA ALA A 30 -1.19 -11.56 12.22
C ALA A 30 -2.71 -11.54 12.36
N THR A 31 -3.21 -11.94 13.54
CA THR A 31 -4.67 -12.02 13.77
C THR A 31 -5.39 -10.69 13.58
N GLU A 32 -4.82 -9.60 14.09
CA GLU A 32 -5.32 -8.24 13.91
C GLU A 32 -4.22 -7.22 14.12
N PHE A 33 -4.04 -6.28 13.17
CA PHE A 33 -3.09 -5.18 13.28
C PHE A 33 -3.74 -3.95 13.91
N VAL A 34 -3.00 -3.25 14.78
CA VAL A 34 -3.49 -2.04 15.50
C VAL A 34 -2.62 -0.81 15.28
N SER A 35 -1.37 -0.99 14.85
CA SER A 35 -0.56 0.11 14.36
C SER A 35 0.52 -0.37 13.38
N MET A 36 0.97 0.55 12.53
CA MET A 36 2.09 0.36 11.63
C MET A 36 2.77 1.71 11.40
N SER A 37 4.09 1.77 11.47
CA SER A 37 4.87 2.97 11.20
C SER A 37 6.22 2.63 10.59
N GLY A 38 6.87 3.65 10.02
CA GLY A 38 8.23 3.55 9.54
C GLY A 38 8.59 4.72 8.65
N ASP A 39 9.72 4.56 7.97
CA ASP A 39 10.29 5.54 7.05
C ASP A 39 10.33 4.93 5.65
N MET A 40 9.79 5.63 4.65
CA MET A 40 9.97 5.31 3.25
C MET A 40 11.01 6.26 2.65
N ILE A 41 12.05 5.71 2.03
CA ILE A 41 12.95 6.49 1.18
C ILE A 41 12.31 6.60 -0.19
N VAL A 42 12.03 7.83 -0.62
CA VAL A 42 11.39 8.08 -1.92
C VAL A 42 12.35 7.64 -3.04
N PRO A 43 11.94 6.71 -3.91
CA PRO A 43 12.79 6.19 -4.98
C PRO A 43 12.93 7.21 -6.13
N ASP A 44 13.75 6.86 -7.13
CA ASP A 44 13.75 7.58 -8.39
C ASP A 44 12.39 7.42 -9.11
N LEU A 45 12.12 8.23 -10.12
CA LEU A 45 10.94 8.08 -10.97
C LEU A 45 11.22 7.07 -12.09
N PRO A 46 10.26 6.22 -12.46
CA PRO A 46 10.41 5.34 -13.61
C PRO A 46 10.39 6.10 -14.93
N THR A 47 10.69 5.35 -15.98
CA THR A 47 10.50 5.84 -17.35
C THR A 47 9.03 6.21 -17.57
N PRO A 48 8.71 7.40 -18.12
CA PRO A 48 7.35 7.83 -18.35
C PRO A 48 6.58 6.86 -19.25
N GLY A 49 5.29 6.63 -18.97
CA GLY A 49 4.42 5.81 -19.83
C GLY A 49 3.45 4.90 -19.08
N GLY A 50 3.58 4.77 -17.77
CA GLY A 50 2.66 4.02 -16.93
C GLY A 50 2.48 4.66 -15.55
N THR A 51 1.89 3.89 -14.64
CA THR A 51 1.49 4.34 -13.31
C THR A 51 2.18 3.49 -12.24
N PRO A 52 3.22 4.03 -11.59
CA PRO A 52 3.84 3.40 -10.45
C PRO A 52 3.18 3.84 -9.14
N TYR A 53 2.86 2.87 -8.30
CA TYR A 53 2.46 3.09 -6.91
C TYR A 53 3.43 2.37 -5.99
N VAL A 54 3.90 3.06 -4.95
CA VAL A 54 4.75 2.49 -3.90
C VAL A 54 4.11 2.80 -2.56
N TRP A 55 3.85 1.78 -1.73
CA TRP A 55 3.06 2.01 -0.52
C TRP A 55 3.30 0.98 0.57
N PRO A 56 3.34 1.40 1.85
CA PRO A 56 3.03 0.55 2.96
C PRO A 56 1.53 0.64 3.30
N GLY A 57 0.99 -0.42 3.89
CA GLY A 57 -0.39 -0.44 4.33
C GLY A 57 -0.73 -1.59 5.27
N VAL A 58 -1.87 -1.48 5.94
CA VAL A 58 -2.49 -2.56 6.69
C VAL A 58 -3.81 -2.95 6.01
N GLN A 59 -3.97 -4.23 5.73
CA GLN A 59 -5.09 -4.77 4.97
C GLN A 59 -6.13 -5.42 5.89
N SER A 60 -7.40 -5.13 5.59
CA SER A 60 -8.59 -5.82 6.07
C SER A 60 -9.19 -6.67 4.96
N GLY A 61 -10.20 -7.48 5.27
CA GLY A 61 -10.95 -8.22 4.24
C GLY A 61 -11.72 -7.36 3.24
N ASN A 62 -11.92 -6.07 3.54
CA ASN A 62 -12.72 -5.17 2.71
C ASN A 62 -11.88 -4.07 2.04
N GLY A 63 -10.56 -4.05 2.24
CA GLY A 63 -9.71 -3.00 1.70
C GLY A 63 -8.42 -2.78 2.49
N VAL A 64 -7.62 -1.83 2.03
CA VAL A 64 -6.30 -1.51 2.55
C VAL A 64 -6.27 -0.06 3.02
N LEU A 65 -5.78 0.15 4.24
CA LEU A 65 -5.36 1.45 4.74
C LEU A 65 -3.89 1.64 4.38
N GLN A 66 -3.57 2.68 3.62
CA GLN A 66 -2.27 2.80 2.96
C GLN A 66 -1.81 4.25 2.83
N ALA A 67 -0.48 4.40 2.70
CA ALA A 67 0.17 5.63 2.29
C ALA A 67 0.74 5.42 0.89
N VAL A 68 0.13 6.01 -0.13
CA VAL A 68 0.49 5.76 -1.52
C VAL A 68 1.34 6.88 -2.08
N LEU A 69 2.55 6.50 -2.49
CA LEU A 69 3.42 7.30 -3.31
C LEU A 69 3.02 7.09 -4.77
N ASP A 70 2.36 8.08 -5.35
CA ASP A 70 1.87 8.10 -6.73
C ASP A 70 2.85 8.85 -7.63
N GLY A 71 3.38 8.15 -8.64
CA GLY A 71 4.32 8.70 -9.62
C GLY A 71 3.74 8.87 -11.02
N SER A 72 2.42 8.66 -11.20
CA SER A 72 1.75 8.66 -12.51
C SER A 72 1.87 10.00 -13.24
N SER A 73 2.13 11.08 -12.50
CA SER A 73 2.25 12.44 -13.04
C SER A 73 3.68 12.81 -13.46
N GLY A 74 4.66 11.93 -13.25
CA GLY A 74 6.08 12.23 -13.43
C GLY A 74 6.69 13.06 -12.28
N VAL A 75 5.97 13.19 -11.17
CA VAL A 75 6.44 13.68 -9.86
C VAL A 75 5.82 12.78 -8.80
N TRP A 76 6.54 12.52 -7.71
CA TRP A 76 5.99 11.77 -6.58
C TRP A 76 5.08 12.64 -5.72
N TRP A 77 3.86 12.17 -5.53
CA TRP A 77 2.91 12.71 -4.56
C TRP A 77 2.56 11.61 -3.56
N ILE A 78 2.74 11.87 -2.26
CA ILE A 78 2.37 10.93 -1.19
C ILE A 78 1.04 11.35 -0.58
N GLY A 79 0.12 10.40 -0.43
CA GLY A 79 -1.15 10.61 0.28
C GLY A 79 -1.61 9.37 1.03
N ASP A 80 -2.42 9.58 2.07
CA ASP A 80 -2.99 8.50 2.87
C ASP A 80 -4.45 8.22 2.52
N GLY A 81 -4.91 6.98 2.69
CA GLY A 81 -6.30 6.64 2.35
C GLY A 81 -6.68 5.21 2.67
N PHE A 82 -7.98 4.94 2.63
CA PHE A 82 -8.53 3.59 2.66
C PHE A 82 -9.17 3.27 1.31
N TYR A 83 -8.58 2.31 0.60
CA TYR A 83 -9.10 1.81 -0.68
C TYR A 83 -9.72 0.42 -0.48
N GLY A 84 -11.01 0.29 -0.78
CA GLY A 84 -11.79 -0.88 -0.41
C GLY A 84 -13.25 -0.85 -0.88
N THR A 85 -14.10 -1.66 -0.23
CA THR A 85 -15.54 -1.73 -0.49
C THR A 85 -16.34 -1.40 0.78
N PRO A 86 -16.89 -0.17 0.90
CA PRO A 86 -16.66 0.99 0.04
C PRO A 86 -15.26 1.59 0.25
N SER A 87 -14.75 2.28 -0.77
CA SER A 87 -13.54 3.11 -0.63
C SER A 87 -13.91 4.43 0.05
N LEU A 88 -13.00 4.94 0.87
CA LEU A 88 -13.12 6.31 1.37
C LEU A 88 -12.43 7.27 0.40
N PRO A 89 -12.82 8.56 0.39
CA PRO A 89 -12.00 9.57 -0.28
C PRO A 89 -10.56 9.51 0.23
N TRP A 90 -9.61 9.69 -0.68
CA TRP A 90 -8.21 9.90 -0.29
C TRP A 90 -8.12 11.05 0.71
N GLY A 91 -7.24 10.88 1.68
CA GLY A 91 -6.93 11.85 2.71
C GLY A 91 -6.07 12.99 2.18
N ASN A 92 -5.16 13.45 3.03
CA ASN A 92 -4.27 14.56 2.73
C ASN A 92 -2.92 14.05 2.21
N GLY A 93 -2.19 14.93 1.54
CA GLY A 93 -0.89 14.56 0.96
C GLY A 93 -0.09 15.76 0.48
N PHE A 94 1.11 15.48 -0.02
CA PHE A 94 2.05 16.50 -0.49
C PHE A 94 3.05 15.92 -1.50
N ASN A 95 3.72 16.79 -2.26
CA ASN A 95 4.77 16.38 -3.19
C ASN A 95 6.07 16.08 -2.44
N VAL A 96 6.78 15.05 -2.87
CA VAL A 96 8.09 14.66 -2.37
C VAL A 96 9.04 14.42 -3.53
N ASN A 97 10.34 14.44 -3.26
CA ASN A 97 11.38 14.24 -4.26
C ASN A 97 12.15 12.94 -3.99
N PRO A 98 12.74 12.32 -5.02
CA PRO A 98 13.67 11.21 -4.84
C PRO A 98 14.73 11.51 -3.77
N GLY A 99 14.95 10.54 -2.88
CA GLY A 99 15.87 10.65 -1.74
C GLY A 99 15.27 11.30 -0.48
N ASP A 100 14.09 11.92 -0.56
CA ASP A 100 13.38 12.37 0.64
C ASP A 100 13.02 11.17 1.53
N THR A 101 12.93 11.41 2.83
CA THR A 101 12.43 10.41 3.80
C THR A 101 11.03 10.79 4.24
N VAL A 102 10.07 9.93 3.93
CA VAL A 102 8.68 10.06 4.38
C VAL A 102 8.46 9.20 5.61
N HIS A 103 8.15 9.84 6.73
CA HIS A 103 7.69 9.16 7.93
C HIS A 103 6.19 8.89 7.79
N PHE A 104 5.76 7.64 7.95
CA PHE A 104 4.36 7.24 7.96
C PHE A 104 3.96 6.61 9.29
N THR A 105 2.71 6.82 9.70
CA THR A 105 2.14 6.14 10.87
C THR A 105 0.65 5.93 10.66
N PHE A 106 0.18 4.72 10.97
CA PHE A 106 -1.21 4.32 11.05
C PHE A 106 -1.47 3.83 12.47
N THR A 107 -2.44 4.43 13.17
CA THR A 107 -2.80 4.05 14.54
C THR A 107 -4.30 3.87 14.68
N SER A 108 -4.73 2.70 15.15
CA SER A 108 -6.12 2.46 15.55
C SER A 108 -6.45 3.24 16.82
N ALA A 109 -7.65 3.80 16.89
CA ALA A 109 -8.18 4.45 18.10
C ALA A 109 -8.38 3.49 19.28
N SER A 110 -8.38 2.17 19.05
CA SER A 110 -8.40 1.13 20.08
C SER A 110 -7.31 0.09 19.84
N PHE A 111 -6.54 -0.19 20.89
CA PHE A 111 -5.49 -1.22 20.93
C PHE A 111 -5.97 -2.55 21.54
N LEU A 112 -7.26 -2.63 21.90
CA LEU A 112 -7.90 -3.84 22.43
C LEU A 112 -8.62 -4.58 21.31
N PHE A 113 -8.81 -5.90 21.47
CA PHE A 113 -9.59 -6.72 20.53
C PHE A 113 -11.10 -6.62 20.82
N PRO A 114 -11.95 -6.44 19.78
CA PRO A 114 -11.59 -6.06 18.41
C PRO A 114 -11.12 -4.60 18.35
N SER A 115 -10.21 -4.29 17.43
CA SER A 115 -9.69 -2.94 17.25
C SER A 115 -10.82 -1.97 16.85
N GLY A 116 -10.54 -0.67 17.00
CA GLY A 116 -11.45 0.37 16.52
C GLY A 116 -11.51 0.40 15.00
N THR A 117 -12.60 0.91 14.45
CA THR A 117 -12.73 1.21 13.00
C THR A 117 -12.15 2.58 12.66
N THR A 118 -11.83 3.41 13.66
CA THR A 118 -11.22 4.72 13.46
C THR A 118 -9.70 4.61 13.49
N TRP A 119 -9.06 5.09 12.44
CA TRP A 119 -7.61 5.11 12.27
C TRP A 119 -7.13 6.54 12.05
N THR A 120 -6.06 6.92 12.74
CA THR A 120 -5.32 8.14 12.47
C THR A 120 -4.10 7.80 11.65
N CYS A 121 -3.99 8.47 10.50
CA CYS A 121 -2.88 8.37 9.58
C CYS A 121 -2.11 9.69 9.59
N THR A 122 -0.78 9.61 9.57
CA THR A 122 0.09 10.78 9.49
C THR A 122 1.24 10.53 8.53
N LEU A 123 1.57 11.55 7.75
CA LEU A 123 2.69 11.60 6.84
C LEU A 123 3.54 12.83 7.15
N SER A 124 4.86 12.72 7.09
CA SER A 124 5.74 13.89 7.18
C SER A 124 7.07 13.71 6.44
N SER A 125 7.58 14.80 5.88
CA SER A 125 8.90 14.87 5.23
C SER A 125 9.34 16.33 5.12
N GLY A 126 10.61 16.62 5.43
CA GLY A 126 11.21 17.93 5.11
C GLY A 126 10.45 19.19 5.60
N GLY A 127 9.71 19.09 6.71
CA GLY A 127 8.88 20.17 7.27
C GLY A 127 7.43 20.22 6.74
N GLN A 128 7.08 19.36 5.78
CA GLN A 128 5.71 19.12 5.35
C GLN A 128 5.07 18.02 6.20
N SER A 129 3.76 18.11 6.40
CA SER A 129 3.01 17.05 7.08
C SER A 129 1.57 17.01 6.60
N ALA A 130 0.98 15.83 6.66
CA ALA A 130 -0.43 15.57 6.41
C ALA A 130 -0.95 14.64 7.52
N SER A 131 -2.21 14.82 7.90
CA SER A 131 -2.89 13.91 8.82
C SER A 131 -4.34 13.75 8.41
N THR A 132 -4.82 12.50 8.50
CA THR A 132 -6.19 12.13 8.18
C THR A 132 -6.70 11.17 9.25
N THR A 133 -7.93 11.39 9.71
CA THR A 133 -8.65 10.41 10.53
C THR A 133 -9.71 9.75 9.66
N LEU A 134 -9.63 8.43 9.53
CA LEU A 134 -10.49 7.62 8.67
C LEU A 134 -11.31 6.68 9.55
N ASP A 135 -12.62 6.64 9.32
CA ASP A 135 -13.50 5.64 9.92
C ASP A 135 -13.85 4.58 8.88
N ILE A 136 -13.18 3.43 8.99
CA ILE A 136 -13.37 2.27 8.10
C ILE A 136 -14.47 1.37 8.64
N THR A 137 -15.64 1.95 8.94
CA THR A 137 -16.79 1.25 9.53
C THR A 137 -17.10 -0.06 8.77
N GLY A 138 -17.26 -1.16 9.52
CA GLY A 138 -17.49 -2.50 8.94
C GLY A 138 -16.23 -3.20 8.47
N SER A 139 -15.07 -2.55 8.61
CA SER A 139 -13.75 -3.13 8.39
C SER A 139 -12.95 -3.05 9.68
N THR A 140 -12.45 -4.19 10.09
CA THR A 140 -11.44 -4.33 11.14
C THR A 140 -10.22 -4.91 10.47
N MET A 141 -9.02 -4.52 10.89
CA MET A 141 -7.77 -5.07 10.35
C MET A 141 -7.53 -6.48 10.91
N ASN A 142 -8.60 -7.30 10.98
CA ASN A 142 -8.69 -8.58 11.66
C ASN A 142 -9.07 -9.72 10.72
N ARG A 143 -8.75 -10.95 11.15
CA ARG A 143 -8.93 -12.13 10.32
C ARG A 143 -10.38 -12.55 10.33
N PHE A 144 -11.18 -12.04 9.40
CA PHE A 144 -12.52 -12.55 9.18
C PHE A 144 -12.50 -13.59 8.06
N VAL A 145 -12.53 -14.87 8.47
CA VAL A 145 -12.72 -16.09 7.65
C VAL A 145 -11.47 -16.63 6.92
N GLU A 146 -11.35 -17.97 6.85
CA GLU A 146 -10.20 -18.76 6.37
C GLU A 146 -9.68 -18.43 4.95
N THR A 147 -10.38 -17.59 4.19
CA THR A 147 -10.01 -17.19 2.83
C THR A 147 -9.58 -15.73 2.70
N THR A 148 -9.55 -14.98 3.81
CA THR A 148 -9.18 -13.57 3.83
C THR A 148 -7.75 -13.42 4.29
N PHE A 149 -6.89 -12.97 3.38
CA PHE A 149 -5.52 -12.62 3.71
C PHE A 149 -5.49 -11.22 4.35
N LEU A 150 -4.85 -11.11 5.52
CA LEU A 150 -4.54 -9.84 6.15
C LEU A 150 -3.05 -9.66 6.16
N PHE A 151 -2.61 -8.49 5.76
CA PHE A 151 -1.20 -8.22 5.73
C PHE A 151 -0.92 -6.81 6.21
N ALA A 152 0.12 -6.67 7.01
CA ALA A 152 0.94 -5.46 6.89
C ALA A 152 1.78 -5.66 5.62
N ILE A 153 1.62 -4.77 4.65
CA ILE A 153 2.15 -4.89 3.29
C ILE A 153 3.09 -3.73 3.02
N PHE A 154 4.16 -4.03 2.31
CA PHE A 154 4.99 -3.08 1.59
C PHE A 154 4.96 -3.47 0.12
N ALA A 155 4.41 -2.63 -0.73
CA ALA A 155 4.09 -2.96 -2.10
C ALA A 155 4.72 -1.99 -3.10
N VAL A 156 5.12 -2.57 -4.22
CA VAL A 156 5.31 -1.89 -5.50
C VAL A 156 4.24 -2.44 -6.44
N GLU A 157 3.40 -1.53 -6.91
CA GLU A 157 2.23 -1.80 -7.75
C GLU A 157 2.38 -1.02 -9.04
N LEU A 158 2.44 -1.72 -10.16
CA LEU A 158 2.79 -1.11 -11.44
C LEU A 158 1.71 -1.40 -12.49
N TYR A 159 1.31 -0.34 -13.20
CA TYR A 159 0.46 -0.46 -14.39
C TYR A 159 1.23 0.07 -15.60
N SER A 160 1.55 -0.83 -16.54
CA SER A 160 2.22 -0.47 -17.80
C SER A 160 3.56 0.26 -17.62
N VAL A 161 4.30 -0.09 -16.57
CA VAL A 161 5.63 0.47 -16.28
C VAL A 161 6.48 -0.62 -15.63
N ASP A 162 7.75 -0.69 -16.02
CA ASP A 162 8.68 -1.67 -15.48
C ASP A 162 9.19 -1.23 -14.09
N PHE A 163 9.53 -2.21 -13.24
CA PHE A 163 10.16 -1.91 -11.96
C PHE A 163 11.65 -1.59 -12.13
N ASN A 164 11.97 -0.40 -12.65
CA ASN A 164 13.33 -0.01 -13.03
C ASN A 164 13.82 1.31 -12.41
N PHE A 165 13.17 1.77 -11.34
CA PHE A 165 13.37 3.09 -10.74
C PHE A 165 14.10 3.04 -9.39
N GLY A 166 15.00 2.05 -9.28
CA GLY A 166 15.83 1.83 -8.10
C GLY A 166 15.13 1.02 -7.01
N PRO A 167 15.88 0.67 -5.95
CA PRO A 167 15.34 -0.09 -4.84
C PRO A 167 14.36 0.75 -4.03
N ILE A 168 13.21 0.17 -3.68
CA ILE A 168 12.33 0.75 -2.68
C ILE A 168 12.86 0.35 -1.30
N THR A 169 13.13 1.35 -0.47
CA THR A 169 13.69 1.14 0.87
C THR A 169 12.74 1.65 1.94
N TYR A 170 12.45 0.78 2.90
CA TYR A 170 11.74 1.12 4.12
C TYR A 170 12.63 0.89 5.33
N LYS A 171 12.59 1.78 6.33
CA LYS A 171 13.43 1.73 7.53
C LYS A 171 12.63 1.96 8.80
N ASN A 172 13.22 1.55 9.93
CA ASN A 172 12.71 1.85 11.26
C ASN A 172 11.22 1.46 11.42
N ILE A 173 10.88 0.29 10.88
CA ILE A 173 9.50 -0.17 10.79
C ILE A 173 9.08 -0.75 12.14
N GLU A 174 7.89 -0.38 12.58
CA GLU A 174 7.22 -1.02 13.70
C GLU A 174 5.81 -1.44 13.27
N ILE A 175 5.51 -2.74 13.43
CA ILE A 175 4.19 -3.31 13.16
C ILE A 175 3.68 -3.86 14.48
N THR A 176 2.49 -3.44 14.93
CA THR A 176 1.89 -3.94 16.18
C THR A 176 0.57 -4.63 15.90
N ALA A 177 0.41 -5.81 16.47
CA ALA A 177 -0.79 -6.61 16.41
C ALA A 177 -1.46 -6.75 17.79
N THR A 178 -2.62 -7.40 17.86
CA THR A 178 -3.26 -7.79 19.13
C THR A 178 -2.64 -9.06 19.73
N THR A 179 -1.88 -9.81 18.95
CA THR A 179 -1.24 -11.08 19.33
C THR A 179 0.28 -10.94 19.41
N ALA A 180 0.92 -11.83 20.17
CA ALA A 180 2.36 -11.80 20.40
C ALA A 180 3.16 -11.90 19.09
N ALA A 181 4.10 -10.99 18.87
CA ALA A 181 4.94 -10.92 17.67
C ALA A 181 5.84 -12.14 17.47
N SER A 182 6.08 -12.91 18.53
CA SER A 182 6.89 -14.13 18.47
C SER A 182 6.32 -15.21 17.52
N SER A 183 5.02 -15.18 17.20
CA SER A 183 4.41 -16.16 16.29
C SER A 183 4.42 -15.74 14.81
N TRP A 184 4.70 -14.47 14.49
CA TRP A 184 4.53 -13.95 13.13
C TRP A 184 5.67 -13.05 12.61
N CYS A 185 6.43 -12.37 13.47
CA CYS A 185 7.44 -11.39 13.06
C CYS A 185 8.57 -11.96 12.17
N GLY A 186 8.86 -13.25 12.32
CA GLY A 186 9.90 -13.95 11.54
C GLY A 186 9.44 -14.51 10.19
N SER A 187 8.15 -14.41 9.85
CA SER A 187 7.60 -14.89 8.59
C SER A 187 7.30 -13.73 7.67
N THR A 188 7.96 -13.69 6.51
CA THR A 188 7.85 -12.59 5.54
C THR A 188 7.42 -13.13 4.16
N PRO A 189 6.14 -13.51 3.99
CA PRO A 189 5.61 -13.80 2.66
C PRO A 189 5.85 -12.65 1.68
N HIS A 190 5.84 -12.99 0.40
CA HIS A 190 6.02 -12.03 -0.69
C HIS A 190 5.27 -12.49 -1.93
N LEU A 191 4.88 -11.54 -2.76
CA LEU A 191 4.34 -11.74 -4.10
C LEU A 191 5.28 -11.11 -5.13
N GLY A 192 5.32 -11.70 -6.33
CA GLY A 192 6.19 -11.25 -7.42
C GLY A 192 7.53 -11.98 -7.45
N THR A 193 8.22 -11.91 -8.58
CA THR A 193 9.58 -12.46 -8.75
C THR A 193 10.57 -11.31 -8.85
N TYR A 194 11.28 -11.04 -7.76
CA TYR A 194 12.22 -9.93 -7.67
C TYR A 194 13.18 -10.13 -6.49
N PRO A 195 14.37 -9.51 -6.48
CA PRO A 195 15.29 -9.59 -5.36
C PRO A 195 14.84 -8.67 -4.22
N PHE A 196 14.66 -9.21 -3.01
CA PHE A 196 14.38 -8.40 -1.83
C PHE A 196 15.15 -8.88 -0.61
N THR A 197 15.32 -7.97 0.35
CA THR A 197 15.91 -8.28 1.65
C THR A 197 15.08 -7.68 2.78
N VAL A 198 14.95 -8.43 3.86
CA VAL A 198 14.37 -7.97 5.12
C VAL A 198 15.39 -8.21 6.21
N THR A 199 15.71 -7.19 7.01
CA THR A 199 16.75 -7.28 8.04
C THR A 199 16.30 -6.73 9.39
N GLY A 200 16.88 -7.30 10.45
CA GLY A 200 16.71 -6.80 11.81
C GLY A 200 15.32 -7.02 12.40
N ASN A 201 14.64 -8.11 12.03
CA ASN A 201 13.35 -8.47 12.62
C ASN A 201 13.53 -8.85 14.09
N VAL A 202 12.89 -8.09 14.98
CA VAL A 202 12.91 -8.34 16.42
C VAL A 202 11.48 -8.30 16.94
N ALA A 203 11.02 -9.45 17.45
CA ALA A 203 9.74 -9.54 18.15
C ALA A 203 9.89 -9.06 19.60
N SER A 204 9.02 -8.14 20.02
CA SER A 204 8.92 -7.65 21.40
C SER A 204 7.46 -7.46 21.79
N GLY A 205 6.96 -8.27 22.73
CA GLY A 205 5.54 -8.26 23.08
C GLY A 205 4.66 -8.55 21.86
N ASN A 206 3.83 -7.58 21.48
CA ASN A 206 2.95 -7.64 20.31
C ASN A 206 3.50 -6.88 19.09
N THR A 207 4.71 -6.34 19.18
CA THR A 207 5.32 -5.51 18.14
C THR A 207 6.45 -6.26 17.46
N CYS A 208 6.49 -6.19 16.13
CA CYS A 208 7.62 -6.58 15.30
C CYS A 208 8.34 -5.31 14.87
N ALA A 209 9.58 -5.13 15.33
CA ALA A 209 10.48 -4.12 14.80
C ALA A 209 11.24 -4.72 13.60
N VAL A 210 11.32 -3.98 12.50
CA VAL A 210 12.09 -4.37 11.31
C VAL A 210 13.02 -3.20 10.97
N SER A 211 14.32 -3.48 10.90
CA SER A 211 15.31 -2.42 10.70
C SER A 211 15.25 -1.87 9.28
N GLU A 212 15.17 -2.76 8.28
CA GLU A 212 15.15 -2.36 6.87
C GLU A 212 14.47 -3.42 5.99
N ILE A 213 13.70 -2.93 5.02
CA ILE A 213 13.22 -3.68 3.86
C ILE A 213 13.80 -3.01 2.62
N VAL A 214 14.37 -3.80 1.70
CA VAL A 214 14.82 -3.35 0.39
C VAL A 214 14.17 -4.22 -0.67
N GLN A 215 13.33 -3.63 -1.51
CA GLN A 215 12.73 -4.26 -2.69
C GLN A 215 13.50 -3.76 -3.92
N ASN A 216 14.37 -4.59 -4.50
CA ASN A 216 15.14 -4.19 -5.68
C ASN A 216 14.30 -4.30 -6.94
N SER A 217 14.66 -3.51 -7.95
CA SER A 217 14.14 -3.61 -9.31
C SER A 217 14.00 -5.05 -9.79
N ALA A 218 12.94 -5.33 -10.54
CA ALA A 218 12.73 -6.60 -11.21
C ALA A 218 13.26 -6.48 -12.64
N ASP A 219 14.48 -6.98 -12.87
CA ASP A 219 15.13 -7.01 -14.19
C ASP A 219 14.44 -7.96 -15.19
#